data_AF-A0AAV2NLG3-F1
#
_entry.id   AF-A0AAV2NLG3-F1
#
_cell.length_a   1.000
_cell.length_b   1.000
_cell.length_c   1.000
_cell.angle_alpha   90.00
_cell.angle_beta   90.00
_cell.angle_gamma   90.00
#
_symmetry.space_group_name_H-M   'P 1'
#
loop_
_entity.id
_entity.type
_entity.pdbx_description
1 polymer ?
#
loop_
_entity_poly.entity_id
_entity_poly.type
_entity_poly.pdbx_seq_one_letter_code
_entity_poly.pdbx_strand_id
1 'polypeptide(L)'
;MWEKPRVDGKRKLKDDAEPTIFYSLKKNPERFILNCRSTYENNCDPIKPVVSSVPSLSDYHQLSPEHNTNNATHDDQQINSIEVLTSNKLSGTKNEICEETNSMNNENPYTTNSRITSTTLDEALKTAVLKTENLEKQLKEANAKLQAADLNFRKILKSNNTLLRRIRQLKSKNRIRVEKSLLKSSEILHKVFNNDQIKWLQHDSSSKRLHKWSEQTIKKALRIKVSCSESGYRELMKQNIPLPSSRTLRRRLETIKFEPGICDDIFEALKEKVDQFEDDRQRDCMLALDEMGIESRNQVNLLYQQINQIIYINKFTLW
;
A
#
# COMPACT_ATOMS: atom_id res chain seq x y z
N MET A 1 54.74 28.87 -21.58
CA MET A 1 53.31 28.85 -21.18
C MET A 1 52.90 30.12 -20.46
N TRP A 2 53.59 30.55 -19.40
CA TRP A 2 53.26 31.78 -18.67
C TRP A 2 54.15 32.97 -19.08
N GLU A 3 53.60 34.19 -19.02
CA GLU A 3 54.35 35.45 -19.06
C GLU A 3 55.21 35.60 -17.80
N LYS A 4 56.09 36.62 -17.78
CA LYS A 4 56.88 36.95 -16.59
C LYS A 4 55.96 37.19 -15.38
N PRO A 5 56.36 36.77 -14.16
CA PRO A 5 55.56 36.95 -12.96
C PRO A 5 55.16 38.41 -12.77
N ARG A 6 53.86 38.65 -12.54
CA ARG A 6 53.34 39.98 -12.25
C ARG A 6 53.63 40.35 -10.80
N VAL A 7 53.64 41.67 -10.53
CA VAL A 7 53.93 42.24 -9.21
C VAL A 7 52.92 41.81 -8.14
N ASP A 8 51.71 41.41 -8.55
CA ASP A 8 50.62 40.90 -7.71
C ASP A 8 50.69 39.39 -7.44
N GLY A 9 51.73 38.70 -7.94
CA GLY A 9 51.91 37.26 -7.80
C GLY A 9 51.01 36.41 -8.72
N LYS A 10 50.13 37.03 -9.51
CA LYS A 10 49.24 36.30 -10.44
C LYS A 10 50.00 35.94 -11.72
N ARG A 11 49.73 34.76 -12.26
CA ARG A 11 50.34 34.26 -13.51
C ARG A 11 49.38 34.50 -14.67
N LYS A 12 49.89 35.00 -15.79
CA LYS A 12 49.13 35.20 -17.04
C LYS A 12 49.70 34.31 -18.13
N LEU A 13 48.85 33.63 -18.88
CA LEU A 13 49.26 32.85 -20.05
C LEU A 13 49.81 33.79 -21.13
N LYS A 14 50.78 33.30 -21.90
CA LYS A 14 51.23 33.99 -23.10
C LYS A 14 50.13 33.97 -24.17
N ASP A 15 50.19 34.92 -25.08
CA ASP A 15 49.31 35.05 -26.25
C ASP A 15 49.44 33.89 -27.25
N ASP A 16 50.61 33.24 -27.30
CA ASP A 16 50.90 32.03 -28.07
C ASP A 16 50.65 30.71 -27.31
N ALA A 17 50.03 30.78 -26.13
CA ALA A 17 49.83 29.60 -25.31
C ALA A 17 48.79 28.67 -25.93
N GLU A 18 49.27 27.58 -26.55
CA GLU A 18 48.38 26.52 -27.01
C GLU A 18 47.74 25.80 -25.80
N PRO A 19 46.41 25.61 -25.80
CA PRO A 19 45.74 24.88 -24.75
C PRO A 19 46.31 23.48 -24.67
N THR A 20 46.82 23.10 -23.49
CA THR A 20 47.17 21.71 -23.24
C THR A 20 45.87 20.91 -23.27
N ILE A 21 45.61 20.25 -24.39
CA ILE A 21 44.52 19.29 -24.51
C ILE A 21 44.86 18.17 -23.53
N PHE A 22 44.19 18.17 -22.38
CA PHE A 22 44.29 17.05 -21.46
C PHE A 22 43.72 15.83 -22.17
N TYR A 23 44.60 15.01 -22.78
CA TYR A 23 44.24 13.63 -23.07
C TYR A 23 43.82 13.05 -21.74
N SER A 24 42.54 12.72 -21.63
CA SER A 24 41.95 12.10 -20.46
C SER A 24 42.83 10.91 -20.09
N LEU A 25 43.61 11.06 -19.02
CA LEU A 25 44.34 9.97 -18.42
C LEU A 25 43.28 8.90 -18.11
N LYS A 26 43.31 7.80 -18.88
CA LYS A 26 42.54 6.59 -18.60
C LYS A 26 42.94 6.12 -17.21
N LYS A 27 42.19 6.54 -16.18
CA LYS A 27 42.16 5.91 -14.87
C LYS A 27 40.78 5.27 -14.70
N ASN A 28 40.81 3.95 -14.59
CA ASN A 28 39.77 2.97 -14.32
C ASN A 28 38.32 3.48 -14.11
N PRO A 29 37.36 3.09 -14.97
CA PRO A 29 35.94 3.23 -14.71
C PRO A 29 35.45 2.04 -13.87
N GLU A 30 36.00 1.86 -12.67
CA GLU A 30 35.36 1.02 -11.66
C GLU A 30 35.08 1.89 -10.44
N ARG A 31 33.95 2.62 -10.47
CA ARG A 31 33.04 2.80 -9.32
C ARG A 31 31.90 3.80 -9.49
N PHE A 32 31.83 4.57 -10.56
CA PHE A 32 30.71 5.51 -10.72
C PHE A 32 30.20 5.56 -12.15
N ILE A 33 29.08 4.88 -12.38
CA ILE A 33 27.92 5.20 -13.25
C ILE A 33 27.12 3.88 -13.36
N LEU A 34 26.01 3.76 -12.63
CA LEU A 34 24.67 3.99 -13.20
C LEU A 34 24.49 3.28 -14.54
N ASN A 35 24.16 2.00 -14.42
CA ASN A 35 23.74 1.14 -15.51
C ASN A 35 22.44 1.68 -16.14
N CYS A 36 22.56 2.46 -17.22
CA CYS A 36 21.51 2.63 -18.22
C CYS A 36 22.17 2.96 -19.56
N ARG A 37 22.53 1.94 -20.34
CA ARG A 37 22.53 2.07 -21.80
C ARG A 37 21.96 0.81 -22.44
N SER A 38 20.81 1.00 -23.06
CA SER A 38 20.16 0.08 -23.98
C SER A 38 21.05 -0.16 -25.20
N THR A 39 21.24 -1.42 -25.54
CA THR A 39 21.55 -1.87 -26.90
C THR A 39 20.71 -3.10 -27.18
N TYR A 40 19.67 -2.95 -27.99
CA TYR A 40 19.21 -4.05 -28.82
C TYR A 40 19.21 -3.51 -30.24
N GLU A 41 20.10 -4.10 -31.02
CA GLU A 41 20.21 -3.92 -32.45
C GLU A 41 18.92 -4.35 -33.16
N ASN A 42 18.70 -3.70 -34.29
CA ASN A 42 17.70 -4.03 -35.29
C ASN A 42 17.81 -5.50 -35.70
N ASN A 43 16.69 -6.23 -35.67
CA ASN A 43 16.24 -7.17 -36.70
C ASN A 43 14.88 -7.76 -36.29
N CYS A 44 13.82 -7.44 -37.03
CA CYS A 44 12.80 -8.38 -37.49
C CYS A 44 11.71 -7.65 -38.29
N ASP A 45 11.47 -8.18 -39.49
CA ASP A 45 10.49 -7.76 -40.49
C ASP A 45 9.02 -7.75 -40.02
N PRO A 46 8.12 -7.05 -40.75
CA PRO A 46 6.76 -6.82 -40.31
C PRO A 46 5.81 -7.95 -40.72
N ILE A 47 5.18 -8.62 -39.74
CA ILE A 47 4.04 -9.52 -39.95
C ILE A 47 2.74 -8.78 -39.59
N LYS A 48 1.86 -8.66 -40.59
CA LYS A 48 0.52 -8.06 -40.53
C LYS A 48 -0.52 -8.97 -39.82
N PRO A 49 -1.64 -8.41 -39.32
CA PRO A 49 -2.55 -9.09 -38.40
C PRO A 49 -3.57 -9.98 -39.14
N VAL A 50 -3.90 -11.12 -38.54
CA VAL A 50 -5.03 -11.96 -38.95
C VAL A 50 -6.16 -11.80 -37.92
N VAL A 51 -7.32 -11.43 -38.45
CA VAL A 51 -8.62 -11.35 -37.79
C VAL A 51 -9.18 -12.75 -37.54
N SER A 52 -9.72 -13.03 -36.35
CA SER A 52 -10.75 -14.07 -36.16
C SER A 52 -11.47 -13.92 -34.81
N SER A 53 -12.74 -13.48 -34.91
CA SER A 53 -13.96 -13.96 -34.24
C SER A 53 -13.97 -14.27 -32.74
N VAL A 54 -14.79 -13.46 -32.05
CA VAL A 54 -15.48 -13.67 -30.75
C VAL A 54 -16.26 -15.01 -30.71
N PRO A 55 -16.65 -15.53 -29.52
CA PRO A 55 -17.93 -15.09 -28.94
C PRO A 55 -17.94 -14.80 -27.42
N SER A 56 -18.81 -13.84 -27.11
CA SER A 56 -19.30 -13.38 -25.81
C SER A 56 -19.98 -14.48 -24.98
N LEU A 57 -19.91 -14.38 -23.65
CA LEU A 57 -21.08 -14.65 -22.83
C LEU A 57 -21.10 -13.78 -21.56
N SER A 58 -22.27 -13.19 -21.36
CA SER A 58 -22.70 -12.19 -20.40
C SER A 58 -23.18 -12.79 -19.07
N ASP A 59 -23.48 -11.87 -18.15
CA ASP A 59 -24.41 -11.97 -17.00
C ASP A 59 -23.80 -12.42 -15.66
N TYR A 60 -23.73 -11.51 -14.68
CA TYR A 60 -24.80 -11.30 -13.69
C TYR A 60 -24.45 -10.16 -12.71
N HIS A 61 -25.37 -9.19 -12.69
CA HIS A 61 -25.91 -8.38 -11.58
C HIS A 61 -25.03 -7.63 -10.54
N GLN A 62 -25.30 -6.33 -10.58
CA GLN A 62 -25.08 -5.22 -9.67
C GLN A 62 -25.91 -5.31 -8.38
N LEU A 63 -25.28 -5.15 -7.22
CA LEU A 63 -25.88 -4.61 -6.00
C LEU A 63 -24.81 -3.80 -5.23
N SER A 64 -25.01 -2.49 -5.13
CA SER A 64 -24.37 -1.64 -4.10
C SER A 64 -24.98 -1.97 -2.73
N PRO A 65 -24.30 -1.59 -1.63
CA PRO A 65 -24.87 -0.49 -0.86
C PRO A 65 -23.86 0.52 -0.29
N GLU A 66 -24.46 1.62 0.12
CA GLU A 66 -23.95 2.91 0.58
C GLU A 66 -23.14 2.91 1.90
N HIS A 67 -22.34 3.98 2.03
CA HIS A 67 -21.90 4.72 3.22
C HIS A 67 -21.87 4.04 4.61
N ASN A 68 -20.74 4.10 5.33
CA ASN A 68 -20.44 5.20 6.26
C ASN A 68 -19.07 5.03 6.96
N THR A 69 -18.58 6.17 7.44
CA THR A 69 -17.30 6.52 8.09
C THR A 69 -16.97 5.78 9.39
N ASN A 70 -15.68 5.49 9.66
CA ASN A 70 -14.87 6.06 10.77
C ASN A 70 -13.62 5.23 11.14
N ASN A 71 -12.66 5.95 11.71
CA ASN A 71 -11.27 5.61 11.99
C ASN A 71 -11.05 4.62 13.17
N ALA A 72 -9.88 3.97 13.12
CA ALA A 72 -8.90 3.77 14.22
C ALA A 72 -9.33 3.17 15.58
N THR A 73 -8.70 2.01 15.86
CA THR A 73 -8.03 1.63 17.13
C THR A 73 -8.83 1.58 18.44
N HIS A 74 -9.22 0.38 18.90
CA HIS A 74 -8.98 -0.12 20.27
C HIS A 74 -9.46 -1.58 20.43
N ASP A 75 -8.64 -2.40 21.12
CA ASP A 75 -8.94 -3.62 21.88
C ASP A 75 -9.94 -4.68 21.37
N ASP A 76 -9.41 -5.78 20.84
CA ASP A 76 -10.10 -7.08 20.81
C ASP A 76 -9.86 -7.84 22.12
N GLN A 77 -10.68 -7.58 23.13
CA GLN A 77 -11.11 -8.62 24.06
C GLN A 77 -12.62 -8.79 23.93
N GLN A 78 -13.05 -10.07 23.93
CA GLN A 78 -14.43 -10.58 23.94
C GLN A 78 -15.06 -10.85 22.57
N ILE A 79 -14.78 -12.05 22.04
CA ILE A 79 -15.86 -12.93 21.56
C ILE A 79 -15.58 -14.34 22.11
N ASN A 80 -15.96 -14.56 23.36
CA ASN A 80 -16.29 -15.88 23.88
C ASN A 80 -17.80 -15.85 24.15
N SER A 81 -18.61 -16.37 23.23
CA SER A 81 -19.99 -16.81 23.45
C SER A 81 -20.53 -17.47 22.18
N ILE A 82 -20.17 -18.73 21.96
CA ILE A 82 -21.13 -19.67 21.37
C ILE A 82 -21.19 -20.83 22.37
N GLU A 83 -22.11 -20.72 23.33
CA GLU A 83 -22.51 -21.82 24.17
C GLU A 83 -23.14 -22.90 23.29
N VAL A 84 -22.41 -23.99 23.06
CA VAL A 84 -23.02 -25.25 22.64
C VAL A 84 -23.23 -26.05 23.91
N LEU A 85 -24.47 -26.03 24.39
CA LEU A 85 -24.97 -26.95 25.39
C LEU A 85 -24.65 -28.40 24.96
N THR A 86 -23.81 -29.07 25.75
CA THR A 86 -23.81 -30.54 25.81
C THR A 86 -23.70 -30.95 27.27
N SER A 87 -24.86 -31.31 27.80
CA SER A 87 -25.07 -32.00 29.06
C SER A 87 -24.35 -33.35 29.05
N ASN A 88 -23.57 -33.62 30.10
CA ASN A 88 -23.78 -34.77 30.99
C ASN A 88 -22.59 -34.92 31.96
N LYS A 89 -22.87 -34.69 33.24
CA LYS A 89 -22.16 -35.37 34.33
C LYS A 89 -23.18 -35.71 35.42
N LEU A 90 -23.61 -36.98 35.43
CA LEU A 90 -24.27 -37.60 36.56
C LEU A 90 -23.24 -37.81 37.68
N SER A 91 -23.54 -37.33 38.89
CA SER A 91 -23.41 -38.13 40.12
C SER A 91 -23.97 -37.32 41.30
N GLY A 92 -24.78 -37.95 42.14
CA GLY A 92 -24.99 -37.51 43.52
C GLY A 92 -26.44 -37.44 43.97
N THR A 93 -26.93 -38.59 44.44
CA THR A 93 -28.14 -38.84 45.22
C THR A 93 -28.36 -37.82 46.35
N LYS A 94 -29.63 -37.39 46.56
CA LYS A 94 -30.31 -37.32 47.88
C LYS A 94 -31.81 -37.00 47.72
N ASN A 95 -32.59 -37.67 48.55
CA ASN A 95 -34.05 -37.68 48.69
C ASN A 95 -34.66 -36.30 49.00
N GLU A 96 -35.92 -36.07 48.60
CA GLU A 96 -37.09 -35.82 49.48
C GLU A 96 -38.34 -35.42 48.64
N ILE A 97 -39.45 -36.13 48.90
CA ILE A 97 -40.87 -35.69 49.12
C ILE A 97 -41.16 -34.22 48.71
N CYS A 98 -42.21 -33.82 47.99
CA CYS A 98 -43.65 -33.98 48.26
C CYS A 98 -44.52 -33.62 47.04
N GLU A 99 -45.66 -34.30 46.97
CA GLU A 99 -47.01 -33.86 46.57
C GLU A 99 -47.18 -32.68 45.59
N GLU A 100 -47.86 -32.97 44.48
CA GLU A 100 -48.81 -32.00 43.94
C GLU A 100 -50.14 -32.71 43.67
N THR A 101 -51.09 -32.34 44.51
CA THR A 101 -52.53 -32.44 44.35
C THR A 101 -52.97 -32.06 42.95
N ASN A 102 -53.85 -32.85 42.33
CA ASN A 102 -54.81 -32.25 41.42
C ASN A 102 -56.23 -32.77 41.66
N SER A 103 -57.10 -31.77 41.75
CA SER A 103 -58.45 -31.79 42.29
C SER A 103 -59.38 -32.67 41.49
N MET A 104 -60.15 -33.48 42.21
CA MET A 104 -61.40 -34.05 41.74
C MET A 104 -62.36 -32.94 41.31
N ASN A 105 -63.02 -33.12 40.18
CA ASN A 105 -64.39 -32.67 39.98
C ASN A 105 -65.26 -33.90 39.73
N ASN A 106 -66.33 -33.94 40.51
CA ASN A 106 -67.32 -34.97 40.65
C ASN A 106 -68.52 -34.61 39.77
N GLU A 107 -68.93 -35.47 38.85
CA GLU A 107 -70.30 -35.54 38.33
C GLU A 107 -70.52 -37.00 37.92
N ASN A 108 -71.33 -37.71 38.71
CA ASN A 108 -71.90 -39.01 38.37
C ASN A 108 -73.02 -38.78 37.35
N PRO A 109 -73.28 -39.71 36.41
CA PRO A 109 -74.52 -40.44 36.59
C PRO A 109 -74.45 -41.92 36.21
N TYR A 110 -75.06 -42.68 37.11
CA TYR A 110 -75.68 -43.99 36.99
C TYR A 110 -75.91 -44.56 35.58
N THR A 111 -75.39 -45.78 35.43
CA THR A 111 -76.13 -46.98 35.02
C THR A 111 -76.75 -46.98 33.62
N THR A 112 -76.10 -47.73 32.72
CA THR A 112 -76.84 -48.70 31.89
C THR A 112 -75.98 -49.95 31.69
N ASN A 113 -76.54 -51.07 32.17
CA ASN A 113 -76.00 -52.41 32.01
C ASN A 113 -75.77 -52.73 30.53
N SER A 114 -74.52 -52.93 30.14
CA SER A 114 -74.20 -53.80 29.01
C SER A 114 -73.42 -54.99 29.54
N ARG A 115 -73.98 -56.17 29.33
CA ARG A 115 -73.44 -57.48 29.72
C ARG A 115 -72.17 -57.73 28.89
N ILE A 116 -71.02 -57.29 29.38
CA ILE A 116 -69.71 -57.65 28.82
C ILE A 116 -69.48 -59.14 29.13
N THR A 117 -69.51 -59.97 28.10
CA THR A 117 -69.21 -61.39 28.20
C THR A 117 -67.73 -61.61 28.51
N SER A 118 -67.38 -62.66 29.26
CA SER A 118 -65.98 -63.03 29.56
C SER A 118 -65.08 -63.14 28.31
N THR A 119 -65.66 -63.28 27.12
CA THR A 119 -64.98 -63.34 25.82
C THR A 119 -64.50 -61.97 25.31
N THR A 120 -65.18 -60.86 25.63
CA THR A 120 -64.81 -59.51 25.13
C THR A 120 -63.65 -58.87 25.90
N LEU A 121 -63.47 -59.25 27.17
CA LEU A 121 -62.34 -58.82 28.00
C LEU A 121 -61.03 -59.51 27.59
N ASP A 122 -61.10 -60.80 27.26
CA ASP A 122 -59.94 -61.62 26.85
C ASP A 122 -59.41 -61.20 25.46
N GLU A 123 -60.31 -60.81 24.56
CA GLU A 123 -59.98 -60.25 23.25
C GLU A 123 -59.33 -58.85 23.35
N ALA A 124 -59.82 -58.02 24.27
CA ALA A 124 -59.22 -56.72 24.60
C ALA A 124 -57.83 -56.86 25.23
N LEU A 125 -57.63 -57.88 26.08
CA LEU A 125 -56.33 -58.21 26.68
C LEU A 125 -55.33 -58.69 25.62
N LYS A 126 -55.73 -59.58 24.71
CA LYS A 126 -54.89 -60.02 23.58
C LYS A 126 -54.51 -58.86 22.65
N THR A 127 -55.44 -57.97 22.33
CA THR A 127 -55.13 -56.79 21.49
C THR A 127 -54.22 -55.81 22.21
N ALA A 128 -54.39 -55.62 23.52
CA ALA A 128 -53.48 -54.80 24.32
C ALA A 128 -52.06 -55.38 24.35
N VAL A 129 -51.92 -56.70 24.56
CA VAL A 129 -50.63 -57.40 24.56
C VAL A 129 -49.92 -57.30 23.21
N LEU A 130 -50.63 -57.55 22.11
CA LEU A 130 -50.09 -57.39 20.75
C LEU A 130 -49.65 -55.94 20.46
N LYS A 131 -50.41 -54.96 20.96
CA LYS A 131 -50.07 -53.54 20.83
C LYS A 131 -48.84 -53.18 21.64
N THR A 132 -48.68 -53.72 22.85
CA THR A 132 -47.47 -53.53 23.68
C THR A 132 -46.23 -54.15 23.05
N GLU A 133 -46.33 -55.36 22.47
CA GLU A 133 -45.21 -56.01 21.76
C GLU A 133 -44.79 -55.23 20.52
N ASN A 134 -45.76 -54.70 19.75
CA ASN A 134 -45.48 -53.87 18.59
C ASN A 134 -44.81 -52.54 18.99
N LEU A 135 -45.26 -51.91 20.10
CA LEU A 135 -44.64 -50.71 20.65
C LEU A 135 -43.21 -51.00 21.15
N GLU A 136 -42.96 -52.13 21.81
CA GLU A 136 -41.61 -52.55 22.21
C GLU A 136 -40.69 -52.71 21.00
N LYS A 137 -41.18 -53.31 19.91
CA LYS A 137 -40.43 -53.47 18.66
C LYS A 137 -40.10 -52.10 18.06
N GLN A 138 -41.06 -51.17 18.00
CA GLN A 138 -40.85 -49.81 17.53
C GLN A 138 -39.85 -49.05 18.40
N LEU A 139 -39.91 -49.23 19.73
CA LEU A 139 -38.97 -48.61 20.67
C LEU A 139 -37.55 -49.13 20.45
N LYS A 140 -37.37 -50.45 20.29
CA LYS A 140 -36.07 -51.04 19.95
C LYS A 140 -35.52 -50.48 18.63
N GLU A 141 -36.36 -50.34 17.61
CA GLU A 141 -35.96 -49.80 16.31
C GLU A 141 -35.60 -48.31 16.39
N ALA A 142 -36.36 -47.52 17.14
CA ALA A 142 -36.09 -46.11 17.39
C ALA A 142 -34.77 -45.92 18.15
N ASN A 143 -34.49 -46.75 19.16
CA ASN A 143 -33.23 -46.71 19.90
C ASN A 143 -32.02 -47.07 19.02
N ALA A 144 -32.16 -48.05 18.13
CA ALA A 144 -31.11 -48.40 17.17
C ALA A 144 -30.82 -47.24 16.20
N LYS A 145 -31.87 -46.57 15.69
CA LYS A 145 -31.75 -45.37 14.85
C LYS A 145 -31.08 -44.21 15.61
N LEU A 146 -31.43 -44.02 16.88
CA LEU A 146 -30.83 -42.99 17.73
C LEU A 146 -29.33 -43.24 17.97
N GLN A 147 -28.93 -44.48 18.25
CA GLN A 147 -27.51 -44.84 18.41
C GLN A 147 -26.71 -44.62 17.11
N ALA A 148 -27.29 -44.99 15.96
CA ALA A 148 -26.67 -44.73 14.67
C ALA A 148 -26.52 -43.22 14.38
N ALA A 149 -27.53 -42.41 14.72
CA ALA A 149 -27.48 -40.96 14.61
C ALA A 149 -26.40 -40.35 15.50
N ASP A 150 -26.26 -40.81 16.75
CA ASP A 150 -25.23 -40.32 17.68
C ASP A 150 -23.81 -40.65 17.20
N LEU A 151 -23.59 -41.84 16.64
CA LEU A 151 -22.31 -42.19 16.01
C LEU A 151 -21.97 -41.27 14.83
N ASN A 152 -22.96 -40.94 13.99
CA ASN A 152 -22.79 -39.99 12.89
C ASN A 152 -22.51 -38.57 13.41
N PHE A 153 -23.22 -38.14 14.44
CA PHE A 153 -22.99 -36.85 15.08
C PHE A 153 -21.57 -36.73 15.64
N ARG A 154 -21.07 -37.77 16.33
CA ARG A 154 -19.68 -37.83 16.80
C ARG A 154 -18.65 -37.75 15.66
N LYS A 155 -18.92 -38.38 14.51
CA LYS A 155 -18.05 -38.26 13.32
C LYS A 155 -18.06 -36.85 12.75
N ILE A 156 -19.24 -36.22 12.65
CA ILE A 156 -19.40 -34.84 12.19
C ILE A 156 -18.65 -33.87 13.11
N LEU A 157 -18.79 -34.00 14.44
CA LEU A 157 -18.06 -33.18 15.40
C LEU A 157 -16.54 -33.29 15.26
N LYS A 158 -16.01 -34.51 15.08
CA LYS A 158 -14.58 -34.73 14.85
C LYS A 158 -14.11 -34.08 13.54
N SER A 159 -14.90 -34.20 12.47
CA SER A 159 -14.62 -33.56 11.19
C SER A 159 -14.62 -32.04 11.30
N ASN A 160 -15.64 -31.46 11.93
CA ASN A 160 -15.76 -30.01 12.17
C ASN A 160 -14.58 -29.47 12.99
N ASN A 161 -14.18 -30.17 14.07
CA ASN A 161 -13.02 -29.78 14.85
C ASN A 161 -11.72 -29.79 14.02
N THR A 162 -11.57 -30.78 13.14
CA THR A 162 -10.42 -30.87 12.23
C THR A 162 -10.42 -29.72 11.22
N LEU A 163 -11.58 -29.41 10.64
CA LEU A 163 -11.79 -28.30 9.71
C LEU A 163 -11.50 -26.95 10.37
N LEU A 164 -12.01 -26.72 11.59
CA LEU A 164 -11.73 -25.52 12.37
C LEU A 164 -10.23 -25.35 12.65
N ARG A 165 -9.53 -26.43 13.01
CA ARG A 165 -8.07 -26.40 13.19
C ARG A 165 -7.36 -26.02 11.89
N ARG A 166 -7.77 -26.56 10.75
CA ARG A 166 -7.21 -26.21 9.43
C ARG A 166 -7.47 -24.75 9.07
N ILE A 167 -8.69 -24.24 9.30
CA ILE A 167 -9.02 -22.82 9.07
C ILE A 167 -8.12 -21.91 9.91
N ARG A 168 -7.92 -22.22 11.20
CA ARG A 168 -7.00 -21.44 12.05
C ARG A 168 -5.57 -21.45 11.54
N GLN A 169 -5.07 -22.63 11.14
CA GLN A 169 -3.72 -22.75 10.56
C GLN A 169 -3.58 -21.98 9.26
N LEU A 170 -4.57 -22.05 8.37
CA LEU A 170 -4.57 -21.31 7.10
C LEU A 170 -4.62 -19.80 7.34
N LYS A 171 -5.47 -19.31 8.27
CA LYS A 171 -5.51 -17.90 8.65
C LYS A 171 -4.15 -17.42 9.18
N SER A 172 -3.53 -18.17 10.09
CA SER A 172 -2.20 -17.84 10.63
C SER A 172 -1.11 -17.83 9.55
N LYS A 173 -1.05 -18.85 8.71
CA LYS A 173 -0.10 -18.92 7.58
C LYS A 173 -0.31 -17.77 6.60
N ASN A 174 -1.56 -17.43 6.29
CA ASN A 174 -1.87 -16.34 5.38
C ASN A 174 -1.46 -14.98 5.99
N ARG A 175 -1.69 -14.78 7.30
CA ARG A 175 -1.24 -13.57 8.01
C ARG A 175 0.26 -13.36 7.88
N ILE A 176 1.06 -14.39 8.18
CA ILE A 176 2.53 -14.33 8.07
C ILE A 176 2.96 -14.07 6.61
N ARG A 177 2.30 -14.70 5.64
CA ARG A 177 2.59 -14.49 4.21
C ARG A 177 2.32 -13.05 3.80
N VAL A 178 1.19 -12.49 4.23
CA VAL A 178 0.81 -11.10 3.96
C VAL A 178 1.80 -10.14 4.62
N GLU A 179 2.10 -10.30 5.90
CA GLU A 179 3.09 -9.48 6.63
C GLU A 179 4.45 -9.51 5.94
N LYS A 180 4.94 -10.70 5.57
CA LYS A 180 6.22 -10.84 4.86
C LYS A 180 6.21 -10.17 3.49
N SER A 181 5.08 -10.23 2.79
CA SER A 181 4.93 -9.54 1.49
C SER A 181 4.90 -8.01 1.64
N LEU A 182 4.27 -7.51 2.71
CA LEU A 182 4.16 -6.09 3.02
C LEU A 182 5.50 -5.50 3.48
N LEU A 183 6.27 -6.24 4.28
CA LEU A 183 7.64 -5.88 4.63
C LEU A 183 8.51 -5.73 3.38
N LYS A 184 8.48 -6.72 2.49
CA LYS A 184 9.23 -6.66 1.22
C LYS A 184 8.81 -5.48 0.34
N SER A 185 7.51 -5.20 0.21
CA SER A 185 7.05 -4.07 -0.60
C SER A 185 7.45 -2.74 0.04
N SER A 186 7.38 -2.62 1.37
CA SER A 186 7.88 -1.46 2.11
C SER A 186 9.38 -1.24 1.88
N GLU A 187 10.21 -2.28 1.97
CA GLU A 187 11.65 -2.19 1.69
C GLU A 187 11.94 -1.68 0.28
N ILE A 188 11.20 -2.16 -0.74
CA ILE A 188 11.36 -1.70 -2.13
C ILE A 188 10.95 -0.23 -2.26
N LEU A 189 9.85 0.19 -1.62
CA LEU A 189 9.40 1.58 -1.65
C LEU A 189 10.44 2.53 -1.02
N HIS A 190 11.04 2.16 0.12
CA HIS A 190 12.08 2.96 0.76
C HIS A 190 13.38 3.08 -0.05
N LYS A 191 13.63 2.17 -1.01
CA LYS A 191 14.76 2.31 -1.95
C LYS A 191 14.51 3.36 -3.03
N VAL A 192 13.26 3.51 -3.46
CA VAL A 192 12.88 4.37 -4.60
C VAL A 192 12.38 5.73 -4.14
N PHE A 193 11.64 5.78 -3.03
CA PHE A 193 10.91 6.94 -2.55
C PHE A 193 11.38 7.38 -1.17
N ASN A 194 11.29 8.68 -0.92
CA ASN A 194 11.48 9.25 0.40
C ASN A 194 10.26 8.98 1.29
N ASN A 195 10.42 9.09 2.61
CA ASN A 195 9.36 8.78 3.58
C ASN A 195 8.10 9.64 3.41
N ASP A 196 8.24 10.91 3.05
CA ASP A 196 7.12 11.82 2.73
C ASP A 196 6.36 11.37 1.47
N GLN A 197 7.07 10.95 0.43
CA GLN A 197 6.47 10.38 -0.78
C GLN A 197 5.68 9.10 -0.49
N ILE A 198 6.20 8.22 0.37
CA ILE A 198 5.50 7.00 0.80
C ILE A 198 4.25 7.35 1.61
N LYS A 199 4.34 8.31 2.54
CA LYS A 199 3.18 8.82 3.28
C LYS A 199 2.13 9.40 2.33
N TRP A 200 2.54 10.16 1.32
CA TRP A 200 1.64 10.70 0.31
C TRP A 200 0.91 9.60 -0.46
N LEU A 201 1.59 8.49 -0.79
CA LEU A 201 0.98 7.33 -1.45
C LEU A 201 -0.06 6.62 -0.56
N GLN A 202 0.15 6.61 0.76
CA GLN A 202 -0.74 5.97 1.74
C GLN A 202 -2.00 6.78 2.06
N HIS A 203 -2.01 8.08 1.80
CA HIS A 203 -3.14 8.95 2.09
C HIS A 203 -4.24 8.89 1.03
N ASP A 204 -5.48 9.15 1.44
CA ASP A 204 -6.61 9.36 0.53
C ASP A 204 -6.52 10.70 -0.21
N SER A 205 -7.22 10.80 -1.35
CA SER A 205 -7.17 11.93 -2.28
C SER A 205 -7.42 13.32 -1.66
N SER A 206 -8.12 13.40 -0.53
CA SER A 206 -8.37 14.65 0.21
C SER A 206 -7.10 15.17 0.91
N SER A 207 -6.36 14.31 1.59
CA SER A 207 -5.15 14.65 2.35
C SER A 207 -3.94 14.94 1.44
N LYS A 208 -3.89 14.35 0.25
CA LYS A 208 -2.83 14.58 -0.75
C LYS A 208 -2.65 16.03 -1.18
N ARG A 209 -3.70 16.86 -1.11
CA ARG A 209 -3.67 18.27 -1.55
C ARG A 209 -2.90 19.20 -0.62
N LEU A 210 -2.84 18.88 0.67
CA LEU A 210 -2.19 19.71 1.71
C LEU A 210 -0.83 19.17 2.13
N HIS A 211 -0.29 18.20 1.37
CA HIS A 211 0.92 17.51 1.76
C HIS A 211 2.16 18.41 1.66
N LYS A 212 2.94 18.46 2.74
CA LYS A 212 4.21 19.18 2.81
C LYS A 212 5.36 18.27 2.39
N TRP A 213 6.02 18.62 1.30
CA TRP A 213 7.19 17.90 0.80
C TRP A 213 8.45 18.23 1.61
N SER A 214 9.31 17.23 1.81
CA SER A 214 10.63 17.37 2.40
C SER A 214 11.63 18.04 1.45
N GLU A 215 12.69 18.63 1.98
CA GLU A 215 13.76 19.23 1.18
C GLU A 215 14.44 18.22 0.26
N GLN A 216 14.61 16.97 0.72
CA GLN A 216 15.16 15.89 -0.09
C GLN A 216 14.29 15.60 -1.31
N THR A 217 12.96 15.58 -1.13
CA THR A 217 12.01 15.37 -2.22
C THR A 217 12.00 16.56 -3.17
N ILE A 218 12.04 17.79 -2.67
CA ILE A 218 12.13 18.99 -3.51
C ILE A 218 13.42 18.97 -4.35
N LYS A 219 14.59 18.69 -3.74
CA LYS A 219 15.87 18.57 -4.45
C LYS A 219 15.81 17.49 -5.53
N LYS A 220 15.27 16.30 -5.21
CA LYS A 220 15.11 15.21 -6.17
C LYS A 220 14.20 15.60 -7.34
N ALA A 221 13.07 16.23 -7.04
CA ALA A 221 12.12 16.69 -8.05
C ALA A 221 12.70 17.78 -8.96
N LEU A 222 13.48 18.72 -8.41
CA LEU A 222 14.21 19.72 -9.20
C LEU A 222 15.20 19.07 -10.15
N ARG A 223 15.99 18.09 -9.69
CA ARG A 223 16.92 17.33 -10.56
C ARG A 223 16.17 16.65 -11.70
N ILE A 224 15.08 15.93 -11.40
CA ILE A 224 14.25 15.26 -12.42
C ILE A 224 13.71 16.28 -13.44
N LYS A 225 13.19 17.41 -12.97
CA LYS A 225 12.63 18.46 -13.83
C LYS A 225 13.69 19.07 -14.75
N VAL A 226 14.91 19.28 -14.26
CA VAL A 226 16.04 19.77 -15.07
C VAL A 226 16.45 18.71 -16.10
N SER A 227 16.57 17.44 -15.70
CA SER A 227 16.98 16.35 -16.61
C SER A 227 15.96 16.03 -17.71
N CYS A 228 14.66 16.10 -17.42
CA CYS A 228 13.60 15.62 -18.31
C CYS A 228 12.71 16.73 -18.91
N SER A 229 13.04 18.01 -18.66
CA SER A 229 12.23 19.20 -19.02
C SER A 229 10.83 19.26 -18.36
N GLU A 230 10.09 20.36 -18.59
CA GLU A 230 8.75 20.55 -18.02
C GLU A 230 7.71 19.55 -18.58
N SER A 231 7.83 19.15 -19.84
CA SER A 231 6.92 18.19 -20.46
C SER A 231 7.10 16.80 -19.87
N GLY A 232 8.36 16.33 -19.76
CA GLY A 232 8.68 15.05 -19.13
C GLY A 232 8.32 15.02 -17.65
N TYR A 233 8.59 16.10 -16.91
CA TYR A 233 8.20 16.21 -15.52
C TYR A 233 6.68 16.12 -15.33
N ARG A 234 5.91 16.80 -16.18
CA ARG A 234 4.44 16.74 -16.15
C ARG A 234 3.91 15.35 -16.48
N GLU A 235 4.54 14.65 -17.42
CA GLU A 235 4.14 13.29 -17.77
C GLU A 235 4.36 12.34 -16.58
N LEU A 236 5.49 12.43 -15.88
CA LEU A 236 5.74 11.65 -14.66
C LEU A 236 4.67 11.91 -13.58
N MET A 237 4.22 13.16 -13.41
CA MET A 237 3.13 13.48 -12.48
C MET A 237 1.79 12.85 -12.89
N LYS A 238 1.48 12.78 -14.21
CA LYS A 238 0.26 12.13 -14.69
C LYS A 238 0.24 10.63 -14.42
N GLN A 239 1.42 9.99 -14.42
CA GLN A 239 1.59 8.58 -14.04
C GLN A 239 1.47 8.36 -12.52
N ASN A 240 0.94 9.34 -11.77
CA ASN A 240 0.68 9.29 -10.33
C ASN A 240 1.95 9.07 -9.48
N ILE A 241 3.11 9.48 -10.00
CA ILE A 241 4.37 9.45 -9.25
C ILE A 241 4.32 10.57 -8.19
N PRO A 242 4.68 10.30 -6.92
CA PRO A 242 4.56 11.24 -5.81
C PRO A 242 5.59 12.37 -5.92
N LEU A 243 5.27 13.39 -6.72
CA LEU A 243 6.13 14.53 -7.00
C LEU A 243 5.42 15.85 -6.67
N PRO A 244 6.15 16.88 -6.21
CA PRO A 244 5.61 18.20 -5.98
C PRO A 244 5.14 18.85 -7.29
N SER A 245 4.10 19.68 -7.22
CA SER A 245 3.61 20.39 -8.40
C SER A 245 4.64 21.39 -8.93
N SER A 246 4.58 21.72 -10.23
CA SER A 246 5.44 22.75 -10.84
C SER A 246 5.33 24.10 -10.13
N ARG A 247 4.16 24.44 -9.57
CA ARG A 247 3.98 25.65 -8.75
C ARG A 247 4.77 25.56 -7.45
N THR A 248 4.75 24.41 -6.77
CA THR A 248 5.51 24.18 -5.52
C THR A 248 7.01 24.32 -5.76
N LEU A 249 7.51 23.73 -6.86
CA LEU A 249 8.92 23.87 -7.24
C LEU A 249 9.29 25.33 -7.51
N ARG A 250 8.47 26.06 -8.27
CA ARG A 250 8.69 27.50 -8.50
C ARG A 250 8.72 28.31 -7.20
N ARG A 251 7.77 28.07 -6.27
CA ARG A 251 7.77 28.74 -4.95
C ARG A 251 9.05 28.48 -4.17
N ARG A 252 9.60 27.26 -4.26
CA ARG A 252 10.87 26.97 -3.57
C ARG A 252 12.03 27.72 -4.22
N LEU A 253 12.07 27.81 -5.55
CA LEU A 253 13.09 28.58 -6.25
C LEU A 253 12.95 30.09 -6.04
N GLU A 254 11.73 30.62 -5.87
CA GLU A 254 11.48 32.04 -5.53
C GLU A 254 12.19 32.47 -4.24
N THR A 255 12.54 31.53 -3.34
CA THR A 255 13.31 31.84 -2.13
C THR A 255 14.79 32.08 -2.40
N ILE A 256 15.31 31.67 -3.57
CA ILE A 256 16.68 31.90 -3.99
C ILE A 256 16.72 33.23 -4.73
N LYS A 257 17.52 34.18 -4.23
CA LYS A 257 17.67 35.50 -4.82
C LYS A 257 18.95 35.54 -5.64
N PHE A 258 18.86 36.11 -6.84
CA PHE A 258 20.02 36.40 -7.67
C PHE A 258 20.10 37.91 -7.85
N GLU A 259 21.20 38.50 -7.40
CA GLU A 259 21.48 39.92 -7.52
C GLU A 259 22.56 40.16 -8.58
N PRO A 260 22.56 41.31 -9.29
CA PRO A 260 23.63 41.65 -10.20
C PRO A 260 24.98 41.70 -9.49
N GLY A 261 26.03 41.19 -10.15
CA GLY A 261 27.37 41.13 -9.59
C GLY A 261 27.82 39.71 -9.27
N ILE A 262 28.62 39.56 -8.21
CA ILE A 262 29.19 38.28 -7.79
C ILE A 262 28.16 37.52 -6.95
N CYS A 263 27.91 36.25 -7.28
CA CYS A 263 26.98 35.41 -6.53
C CYS A 263 27.70 34.67 -5.40
N ASP A 264 27.83 35.32 -4.24
CA ASP A 264 28.56 34.80 -3.08
C ASP A 264 27.99 33.46 -2.58
N ASP A 265 26.67 33.28 -2.63
CA ASP A 265 26.00 32.03 -2.24
C ASP A 265 26.53 30.80 -3.02
N ILE A 266 26.84 30.98 -4.31
CA ILE A 266 27.40 29.91 -5.14
C ILE A 266 28.85 29.64 -4.73
N PHE A 267 29.64 30.68 -4.48
CA PHE A 267 31.03 30.50 -4.05
C PHE A 267 31.13 29.82 -2.69
N GLU A 268 30.27 30.18 -1.74
CA GLU A 268 30.19 29.52 -0.43
C GLU A 268 29.80 28.06 -0.58
N ALA A 269 28.80 27.75 -1.41
CA ALA A 269 28.41 26.37 -1.69
C ALA A 269 29.52 25.55 -2.39
N LEU A 270 30.35 26.19 -3.23
CA LEU A 270 31.46 25.53 -3.92
C LEU A 270 32.67 25.32 -3.01
N LYS A 271 32.84 26.14 -1.96
CA LYS A 271 33.95 26.05 -1.02
C LYS A 271 34.03 24.66 -0.36
N GLU A 272 32.90 24.12 0.09
CA GLU A 272 32.83 22.75 0.65
C GLU A 272 33.40 21.68 -0.29
N LYS A 273 33.24 21.88 -1.61
CA LYS A 273 33.76 20.96 -2.62
C LYS A 273 35.25 21.17 -2.85
N VAL A 274 35.72 22.41 -2.88
CA VAL A 274 37.14 22.75 -3.06
C VAL A 274 37.97 22.28 -1.86
N ASP A 275 37.41 22.32 -0.66
CA ASP A 275 38.07 21.85 0.56
C ASP A 275 38.29 20.32 0.57
N GLN A 276 37.53 19.56 -0.23
CA GLN A 276 37.70 18.12 -0.41
C GLN A 276 38.78 17.76 -1.44
N PHE A 277 39.42 18.74 -2.09
CA PHE A 277 40.48 18.47 -3.05
C PHE A 277 41.76 18.06 -2.33
N GLU A 278 42.23 16.85 -2.63
CA GLU A 278 43.47 16.29 -2.09
C GLU A 278 44.72 16.88 -2.76
N ASP A 279 44.58 17.35 -4.01
CA ASP A 279 45.68 17.84 -4.84
C ASP A 279 45.45 19.32 -5.19
N ASP A 280 46.41 20.17 -4.85
CA ASP A 280 46.35 21.62 -5.09
C ASP A 280 46.15 21.97 -6.56
N ARG A 281 46.58 21.11 -7.49
CA ARG A 281 46.35 21.31 -8.94
C ARG A 281 44.87 21.31 -9.31
N GLN A 282 44.00 20.72 -8.49
CA GLN A 282 42.54 20.74 -8.70
C GLN A 282 41.93 22.12 -8.40
N ARG A 283 42.68 23.00 -7.72
CA ARG A 283 42.29 24.38 -7.42
C ARG A 283 42.64 25.35 -8.55
N ASP A 284 43.50 24.96 -9.49
CA ASP A 284 43.83 25.77 -10.66
C ASP A 284 42.61 25.89 -11.59
N CYS A 285 42.10 27.11 -11.75
CA CYS A 285 40.96 27.39 -12.62
C CYS A 285 41.20 28.60 -13.53
N MET A 286 40.56 28.61 -14.69
CA MET A 286 40.52 29.75 -15.61
C MET A 286 39.13 30.37 -15.56
N LEU A 287 39.07 31.71 -15.42
CA LEU A 287 37.83 32.47 -15.56
C LEU A 287 37.75 33.03 -16.97
N ALA A 288 36.83 32.52 -17.77
CA ALA A 288 36.49 33.05 -19.09
C ALA A 288 35.16 33.79 -19.00
N LEU A 289 35.11 35.01 -19.53
CA LEU A 289 33.93 35.88 -19.53
C LEU A 289 33.67 36.34 -20.96
N ASP A 290 32.40 36.38 -21.34
CA ASP A 290 31.92 36.90 -22.62
C ASP A 290 30.57 37.58 -22.41
N GLU A 291 30.21 38.51 -23.29
CA GLU A 291 28.96 39.26 -23.22
C GLU A 291 27.92 38.68 -24.19
N MET A 292 26.66 38.60 -23.74
CA MET A 292 25.55 38.12 -24.57
C MET A 292 24.62 39.28 -24.94
N GLY A 293 24.39 39.46 -26.24
CA GLY A 293 23.38 40.41 -26.74
C GLY A 293 21.98 39.98 -26.33
N ILE A 294 21.25 40.85 -25.64
CA ILE A 294 19.88 40.63 -25.18
C ILE A 294 18.96 41.72 -25.73
N GLU A 295 17.68 41.39 -25.94
CA GLU A 295 16.69 42.35 -26.42
C GLU A 295 16.45 43.45 -25.37
N SER A 296 16.62 44.71 -25.77
CA SER A 296 16.32 45.86 -24.90
C SER A 296 14.82 46.00 -24.71
N ARG A 297 14.33 45.66 -23.52
CA ARG A 297 12.91 45.78 -23.15
C ARG A 297 12.77 46.15 -21.67
N ASN A 298 11.81 47.00 -21.35
CA ASN A 298 11.41 47.25 -19.98
C ASN A 298 10.67 46.03 -19.43
N GLN A 299 11.22 45.40 -18.39
CA GLN A 299 10.58 44.29 -17.68
C GLN A 299 10.29 44.70 -16.24
N VAL A 300 9.07 44.38 -15.78
CA VAL A 300 8.66 44.63 -14.40
C VAL A 300 8.73 43.32 -13.64
N ASN A 301 9.53 43.28 -12.57
CA ASN A 301 9.54 42.15 -11.67
C ASN A 301 8.45 42.33 -10.61
N LEU A 302 7.33 41.64 -10.77
CA LEU A 302 6.17 41.73 -9.88
C LEU A 302 6.45 41.20 -8.45
N LEU A 303 7.51 40.41 -8.23
CA LEU A 303 7.87 39.92 -6.91
C LEU A 303 8.59 40.97 -6.06
N TYR A 304 9.32 41.88 -6.71
CA TYR A 304 10.16 42.89 -6.04
C TYR A 304 9.65 44.33 -6.23
N GLN A 305 8.60 44.53 -7.03
CA GLN A 305 8.09 45.87 -7.39
C GLN A 305 9.20 46.81 -7.92
N GLN A 306 10.20 46.23 -8.59
CA GLN A 306 11.32 46.96 -9.18
C GLN A 306 11.17 47.00 -10.71
N ILE A 307 11.38 48.19 -11.29
CA ILE A 307 11.60 48.35 -12.72
C ILE A 307 13.09 48.11 -12.96
N ASN A 308 13.43 46.99 -13.58
CA ASN A 308 14.80 46.73 -14.00
C ASN A 308 14.96 47.27 -15.42
N GLN A 309 15.69 48.38 -15.57
CA GLN A 309 16.08 48.88 -16.88
C GLN A 309 17.30 48.07 -17.35
N ILE A 310 17.09 47.19 -18.34
CA ILE A 310 18.19 46.48 -19.00
C ILE A 310 18.80 47.46 -20.00
N ILE A 311 19.82 48.21 -19.58
CA ILE A 311 20.54 49.17 -20.43
C ILE A 311 21.76 48.49 -21.04
N TYR A 312 21.84 48.53 -22.37
CA TYR A 312 23.02 48.15 -23.13
C TYR A 312 24.10 49.24 -23.00
N ILE A 313 25.22 48.94 -22.34
CA ILE A 313 26.40 49.83 -22.33
C ILE A 313 27.30 49.41 -23.48
N ASN A 314 27.05 49.95 -24.67
CA ASN A 314 28.04 49.92 -25.74
C ASN A 314 29.03 51.08 -25.52
N LYS A 315 30.03 50.88 -24.67
CA LYS A 315 31.18 51.78 -24.58
C LYS A 315 32.49 51.00 -24.52
N PHE A 316 32.86 50.41 -25.65
CA PHE A 316 34.27 50.40 -26.03
C PHE A 316 34.63 51.80 -26.53
N THR A 317 35.12 52.65 -25.64
CA THR A 317 35.99 53.76 -26.05
C THR A 317 37.39 53.34 -25.61
N LEU A 318 38.19 52.92 -26.60
CA LEU A 318 39.62 52.69 -26.48
C LEU A 318 40.30 53.85 -25.73
N TRP A 319 41.10 53.51 -24.73
CA TRP A 319 42.30 54.24 -24.34
C TRP A 319 43.41 53.23 -24.06
#